data_AF-A0A0F8W096-F1
#
_entry.id   AF-A0A0F8W096-F1
#
_cell.length_a   1.000
_cell.length_b   1.000
_cell.length_c   1.000
_cell.angle_alpha   90.00
_cell.angle_beta   90.00
_cell.angle_gamma   90.00
#
_symmetry.space_group_name_H-M   'P 1'
#
loop_
_entity.id
_entity.type
_entity.pdbx_description
1 polymer ?
#
loop_
_entity_poly.entity_id
_entity_poly.type
_entity_poly.pdbx_seq_one_letter_code
_entity_poly.pdbx_strand_id
1 'polypeptide(L)'
;MERYVIYRFFSEGDKVLEAGTGLGITGLSILRTGARLVTYDPQVNNIHLAAQVFKANGFEDVTLIGAAVASQEGEVTLVVDRLDWDATILDRGVEFPAKETRV
;
A
#
# COMPACT_ATOMS: atom_id res chain seq x y z
N MET A 1 -9.89 21.08 -17.76
CA MET A 1 -9.49 19.90 -16.98
C MET A 1 -10.43 18.77 -17.33
N GLU A 2 -9.92 17.73 -17.99
CA GLU A 2 -10.69 16.51 -18.22
C GLU A 2 -10.78 15.73 -16.91
N ARG A 3 -11.99 15.34 -16.50
CA ARG A 3 -12.22 14.43 -15.39
C ARG A 3 -12.25 13.01 -15.94
N TYR A 4 -11.23 12.23 -15.62
CA TYR A 4 -11.24 10.80 -15.84
C TYR A 4 -11.95 10.14 -14.66
N VAL A 5 -13.10 9.50 -14.91
CA VAL A 5 -13.77 8.65 -13.93
C VAL A 5 -13.29 7.23 -14.17
N ILE A 6 -12.37 6.76 -13.32
CA ILE A 6 -11.92 5.37 -13.35
C ILE A 6 -12.95 4.55 -12.59
N TYR A 7 -13.75 3.77 -13.33
CA TYR A 7 -14.59 2.75 -12.74
C TYR A 7 -13.75 1.51 -12.44
N ARG A 8 -13.67 1.12 -11.17
CA ARG A 8 -13.01 -0.10 -10.74
C ARG A 8 -14.03 -1.22 -10.68
N PHE A 9 -13.97 -2.15 -11.63
CA PHE A 9 -14.83 -3.32 -11.66
C PHE A 9 -14.04 -4.52 -11.12
N PHE A 10 -14.26 -4.84 -9.85
CA PHE A 10 -13.79 -6.10 -9.25
C PHE A 10 -15.02 -6.88 -8.81
N SER A 11 -14.94 -8.20 -8.97
CA SER A 11 -15.98 -9.14 -8.58
C SER A 11 -15.45 -10.14 -7.57
N GLU A 12 -16.37 -10.82 -6.89
CA GLU A 12 -16.03 -11.93 -6.01
C GLU A 12 -15.22 -12.98 -6.77
N GLY A 13 -14.10 -13.41 -6.18
CA GLY A 13 -13.21 -14.41 -6.77
C GLY A 13 -12.15 -13.88 -7.74
N ASP A 14 -12.19 -12.59 -8.13
CA ASP A 14 -11.13 -11.98 -8.93
C ASP A 14 -9.78 -12.04 -8.18
N LYS A 15 -8.68 -12.11 -8.93
CA LYS A 15 -7.32 -12.03 -8.40
C LYS A 15 -6.70 -10.73 -8.83
N VAL A 16 -6.42 -9.85 -7.88
CA VAL A 16 -5.95 -8.48 -8.13
C VAL A 16 -4.51 -8.33 -7.68
N LEU A 17 -3.70 -7.76 -8.57
CA LEU A 17 -2.33 -7.32 -8.30
C LEU A 17 -2.34 -5.81 -8.15
N GLU A 18 -1.96 -5.31 -6.98
CA GLU A 18 -1.86 -3.87 -6.69
C GLU A 18 -0.39 -3.46 -6.54
N ALA A 19 0.07 -2.49 -7.33
CA ALA A 19 1.38 -1.87 -7.16
C ALA A 19 1.21 -0.51 -6.48
N GLY A 20 1.79 -0.37 -5.29
CA GLY A 20 1.63 0.78 -4.41
C GLY A 20 0.54 0.55 -3.36
N THR A 21 0.84 -0.28 -2.36
CA THR A 21 -0.05 -0.55 -1.22
C THR A 21 -0.47 0.74 -0.51
N GLY A 22 0.48 1.65 -0.27
CA GLY A 22 0.28 2.84 0.56
C GLY A 22 -0.32 2.45 1.91
N LEU A 23 -1.36 3.17 2.34
CA LEU A 23 -2.08 2.88 3.60
C LEU A 23 -3.15 1.78 3.46
N GLY A 24 -3.25 1.10 2.31
CA GLY A 24 -4.23 0.04 2.07
C GLY A 24 -5.65 0.52 1.72
N ILE A 25 -5.86 1.80 1.42
CA ILE A 25 -7.20 2.36 1.11
C ILE A 25 -7.79 1.72 -0.17
N THR A 26 -6.98 1.60 -1.22
CA THR A 26 -7.40 0.96 -2.47
C THR A 26 -7.57 -0.54 -2.27
N GLY A 27 -6.57 -1.22 -1.69
CA GLY A 27 -6.65 -2.63 -1.31
C GLY A 27 -7.90 -2.99 -0.50
N LEU A 28 -8.31 -2.16 0.47
CA LEU A 28 -9.52 -2.39 1.27
C LEU A 28 -10.79 -2.35 0.40
N SER A 29 -10.83 -1.43 -0.56
CA SER A 29 -11.95 -1.32 -1.50
C SER A 29 -12.03 -2.53 -2.44
N ILE A 30 -10.87 -3.09 -2.84
CA ILE A 30 -10.78 -4.32 -3.62
C ILE A 30 -11.30 -5.51 -2.79
N LEU A 31 -10.77 -5.70 -1.58
CA LEU A 31 -11.11 -6.82 -0.71
C LEU A 31 -12.61 -6.90 -0.37
N ARG A 32 -13.27 -5.74 -0.20
CA ARG A 32 -14.72 -5.65 0.05
C ARG A 32 -15.59 -6.17 -1.10
N THR A 33 -15.05 -6.35 -2.30
CA THR A 33 -15.77 -6.96 -3.43
C THR A 33 -15.79 -8.49 -3.37
N GLY A 34 -15.04 -9.11 -2.47
CA GLY A 34 -14.81 -10.56 -2.43
C GLY A 34 -13.65 -11.02 -3.32
N ALA A 35 -12.90 -10.10 -3.91
CA ALA A 35 -11.67 -10.38 -4.64
C ALA A 35 -10.51 -10.77 -3.70
N ARG A 36 -9.55 -11.50 -4.23
CA ARG A 36 -8.26 -11.80 -3.59
C ARG A 36 -7.22 -10.76 -4.00
N LEU A 37 -6.43 -10.29 -3.03
CA LEU A 37 -5.45 -9.22 -3.23
C LEU A 37 -4.02 -9.70 -2.95
N VAL A 38 -3.13 -9.38 -3.88
CA VAL A 38 -1.68 -9.34 -3.68
C VAL A 38 -1.22 -7.90 -3.91
N THR A 39 -0.54 -7.30 -2.93
CA THR A 39 -0.16 -5.88 -2.99
C THR A 39 1.31 -5.65 -2.65
N TYR A 40 1.93 -4.69 -3.34
CA TYR A 40 3.37 -4.40 -3.30
C TYR A 40 3.62 -2.96 -2.88
N ASP A 41 4.59 -2.74 -2.00
CA ASP A 41 5.10 -1.41 -1.70
C ASP A 41 6.59 -1.49 -1.34
N PRO A 42 7.46 -0.69 -1.97
CA PRO A 42 8.87 -0.65 -1.59
C PRO A 42 9.09 -0.04 -0.20
N GLN A 43 8.13 0.72 0.33
CA GLN A 43 8.17 1.23 1.70
C GLN A 43 7.57 0.19 2.66
N VAL A 44 8.42 -0.58 3.32
CA VAL A 44 8.01 -1.65 4.25
C VAL A 44 7.07 -1.14 5.37
N ASN A 45 7.20 0.13 5.78
CA ASN A 45 6.29 0.73 6.75
C ASN A 45 4.82 0.78 6.24
N ASN A 46 4.61 1.05 4.95
CA ASN A 46 3.29 1.03 4.34
C ASN A 46 2.69 -0.37 4.38
N ILE A 47 3.50 -1.41 4.13
CA ILE A 47 3.07 -2.80 4.24
C ILE A 47 2.58 -3.12 5.66
N HIS A 48 3.31 -2.71 6.69
CA HIS A 48 2.90 -2.92 8.07
C HIS A 48 1.60 -2.18 8.42
N LEU A 49 1.47 -0.92 8.01
CA LEU A 49 0.26 -0.13 8.24
C LEU A 49 -0.94 -0.72 7.50
N ALA A 50 -0.78 -1.09 6.23
CA ALA A 50 -1.83 -1.72 5.45
C ALA A 50 -2.27 -3.06 6.04
N ALA A 51 -1.35 -3.89 6.53
CA ALA A 51 -1.67 -5.13 7.21
C ALA A 51 -2.54 -4.90 8.46
N GLN A 52 -2.25 -3.85 9.24
CA GLN A 52 -3.08 -3.46 10.38
C GLN A 52 -4.47 -2.99 9.94
N VAL A 53 -4.56 -2.20 8.87
CA VAL A 53 -5.84 -1.74 8.30
C VAL A 53 -6.69 -2.93 7.82
N PHE A 54 -6.10 -3.86 7.08
CA PHE A 54 -6.81 -5.05 6.58
C PHE A 54 -7.30 -5.93 7.73
N LYS A 55 -6.42 -6.23 8.70
CA LYS A 55 -6.78 -6.99 9.88
C LYS A 55 -7.90 -6.34 10.68
N ALA A 56 -7.84 -5.03 10.91
CA ALA A 56 -8.88 -4.29 11.63
C ALA A 56 -10.25 -4.31 10.91
N ASN A 57 -10.27 -4.62 9.61
CA ASN A 57 -11.49 -4.78 8.80
C ASN A 57 -11.87 -6.25 8.55
N GLY A 58 -11.22 -7.21 9.21
CA GLY A 58 -11.54 -8.64 9.10
C GLY A 58 -10.92 -9.34 7.89
N PHE A 59 -9.94 -8.73 7.22
CA PHE A 59 -9.21 -9.32 6.11
C PHE A 59 -7.82 -9.79 6.59
N GLU A 60 -7.68 -11.10 6.79
CA GLU A 60 -6.42 -11.71 7.26
C GLU A 60 -5.69 -12.49 6.15
N ASP A 61 -6.40 -12.93 5.11
CA ASP A 61 -5.85 -13.65 3.97
C ASP A 61 -5.48 -12.70 2.83
N VAL A 62 -4.47 -11.85 3.07
CA VAL A 62 -3.94 -10.88 2.09
C VAL A 62 -2.44 -11.09 1.95
N THR A 63 -1.94 -11.16 0.72
CA THR A 63 -0.49 -11.21 0.48
C THR A 63 0.06 -9.80 0.33
N LEU A 64 0.95 -9.40 1.25
CA LEU A 64 1.62 -8.11 1.21
C LEU A 64 3.11 -8.30 0.99
N ILE A 65 3.69 -7.58 0.03
CA ILE A 65 5.08 -7.74 -0.39
C ILE A 65 5.82 -6.40 -0.28
N GLY A 66 6.89 -6.39 0.53
CA GLY A 66 7.78 -5.24 0.69
C GLY A 66 8.79 -5.15 -0.44
N ALA A 67 8.35 -4.79 -1.65
CA ALA A 67 9.23 -4.68 -2.83
C ALA A 67 8.70 -3.64 -3.83
N ALA A 68 9.62 -3.09 -4.63
CA ALA A 68 9.26 -2.36 -5.84
C ALA A 68 8.85 -3.34 -6.95
N VAL A 69 8.02 -2.88 -7.88
CA VAL A 69 7.72 -3.62 -9.12
C VAL A 69 8.60 -3.05 -10.24
N ALA A 70 9.42 -3.90 -10.85
CA ALA A 70 10.33 -3.53 -11.93
C ALA A 70 10.38 -4.63 -13.00
N SER A 71 11.00 -4.33 -14.15
CA SER A 71 11.19 -5.29 -15.25
C SER A 71 12.27 -6.34 -14.97
N GLN A 72 13.09 -6.12 -13.95
CA GLN A 72 14.19 -7.00 -13.54
C GLN A 72 14.32 -6.99 -12.02
N GLU A 73 14.80 -8.10 -11.46
CA GLU A 73 15.12 -8.21 -10.04
C GLU A 73 16.44 -7.48 -9.74
N GLY A 74 16.51 -6.86 -8.56
CA GLY A 74 17.69 -6.17 -8.08
C GLY A 74 17.38 -5.30 -6.87
N GLU A 75 18.43 -4.83 -6.21
CA GLU A 75 18.34 -3.87 -5.11
C GLU A 75 18.47 -2.44 -5.65
N VAL A 76 17.64 -1.54 -5.15
CA VAL A 76 17.70 -0.11 -5.51
C VAL A 76 17.53 0.75 -4.28
N THR A 77 18.18 1.91 -4.26
CA THR A 77 17.92 2.92 -3.23
C THR A 77 16.63 3.66 -3.55
N LEU A 78 15.62 3.46 -2.70
CA LEU A 78 14.39 4.25 -2.78
C LEU A 78 14.67 5.67 -2.28
N VAL A 79 14.61 6.66 -3.18
CA VAL A 79 14.63 8.08 -2.82
C VAL A 79 13.19 8.56 -2.73
N VAL A 80 12.72 8.81 -1.51
CA VAL A 80 11.39 9.35 -1.25
C VAL A 80 11.54 10.83 -0.92
N ASP A 81 11.03 11.69 -1.79
CA ASP A 81 10.91 13.12 -1.46
C ASP A 81 9.76 13.24 -0.44
N ARG A 82 10.07 13.63 0.80
CA ARG A 82 9.03 13.92 1.79
C ARG A 82 8.40 15.25 1.39
N LEU A 83 7.34 15.19 0.60
CA LEU A 83 6.37 16.28 0.57
C LEU A 83 5.77 16.33 1.97
N ASP A 84 6.14 17.35 2.74
CA ASP A 84 5.56 17.68 4.04
C ASP A 84 4.06 17.97 3.87
N TRP A 85 3.25 16.93 3.67
CA TRP A 85 1.82 16.98 3.94
C TRP A 85 1.67 17.05 5.46
N ASP A 86 1.60 18.28 5.93
CA ASP A 86 1.12 18.75 7.24
C ASP A 86 0.98 17.63 8.29
N ALA A 87 1.99 17.55 9.15
CA ALA A 87 2.19 16.55 10.21
C ALA A 87 1.09 16.52 11.29
N THR A 88 0.06 17.36 11.18
CA THR A 88 -1.05 17.46 12.14
C THR A 88 -2.03 16.27 12.11
N ILE A 89 -1.97 15.39 11.10
CA ILE A 89 -2.72 14.10 11.12
C ILE A 89 -2.02 13.04 12.00
N LEU A 90 -0.70 13.18 12.24
CA LEU A 90 0.11 12.27 13.04
C LEU A 90 0.52 12.84 14.41
N ASP A 91 0.03 14.04 14.76
CA ASP A 91 0.22 14.72 16.07
C ASP A 91 -0.32 13.92 17.28
N ARG A 92 -0.75 12.66 17.07
CA ARG A 92 -0.95 11.66 18.13
C ARG A 92 0.32 10.88 18.50
N GLY A 93 1.49 11.33 18.04
CA GLY A 93 2.77 10.96 18.59
C GLY A 93 3.24 9.57 18.18
N VAL A 94 4.01 9.50 17.10
CA VAL A 94 5.05 8.47 16.97
C VAL A 94 6.29 9.14 16.36
N GLU A 95 7.36 9.24 17.14
CA GLU A 95 8.67 9.57 16.60
C GLU A 95 9.15 8.40 15.73
N PHE A 96 9.28 8.63 14.43
CA PHE A 96 9.92 7.68 13.53
C PHE A 96 11.31 8.20 13.17
N PRO A 97 12.40 7.62 13.73
CA PRO A 97 13.73 7.93 13.25
C PRO A 97 13.82 7.51 11.77
N ALA A 98 14.29 8.42 10.93
CA ALA A 98 14.61 8.10 9.54
C ALA A 98 15.58 6.91 9.54
N LYS A 99 15.18 5.83 8.87
CA LYS A 99 16.02 4.65 8.70
C LYS A 99 16.17 4.42 7.21
N GLU A 100 17.41 4.43 6.74
CA GLU A 100 17.76 3.89 5.43
C GLU A 100 17.36 2.41 5.43
N THR A 101 16.38 2.06 4.62
CA THR A 101 16.01 0.67 4.37
C THR A 101 16.57 0.31 3.01
N ARG A 102 17.58 -0.56 3.00
CA ARG A 102 17.98 -1.25 1.76
C ARG A 102 16.88 -2.26 1.44
N VAL A 103 16.42 -2.24 0.19
CA VAL A 103 15.35 -3.11 -0.34
C VAL A 103 15.88 -3.82 -1.56
#